data_AF-A0A9E5G6B6-F1
#
_entry.id   AF-A0A9E5G6B6-F1
#
_cell.length_a   1.000
_cell.length_b   1.000
_cell.length_c   1.000
_cell.angle_alpha   90.00
_cell.angle_beta   90.00
_cell.angle_gamma   90.00
#
_symmetry.space_group_name_H-M   'P 1'
#
loop_
_entity.id
_entity.type
_entity.pdbx_description
1 polymer ?
#
loop_
_entity_poly.entity_id
_entity_poly.type
_entity_poly.pdbx_seq_one_letter_code
_entity_poly.pdbx_strand_id
1 'polypeptide(L)'
;MENRITNTELHQLCIKNNWFTCGDNEQYDALFEANKTGAPIEQIATIIWICSDMEKWCRRDIIFELNAAGFTARCEKSEKEHLSDWLGI
;
A
#
# COMPACT_ATOMS: atom_id res chain seq x y z
N MET A 1 -17.23 3.00 -4.75
CA MET A 1 -16.76 1.62 -4.94
C MET A 1 -15.37 1.56 -4.37
N GLU A 2 -15.23 0.86 -3.25
CA GLU A 2 -13.92 0.52 -2.69
C GLU A 2 -13.35 -0.58 -3.55
N ASN A 3 -12.26 -0.30 -4.25
CA ASN A 3 -11.62 -1.26 -5.13
C ASN A 3 -10.19 -1.42 -4.63
N ARG A 4 -9.85 -2.62 -4.18
CA ARG A 4 -8.53 -2.96 -3.65
C ARG A 4 -8.01 -4.13 -4.46
N ILE A 5 -6.80 -3.97 -4.97
CA ILE A 5 -6.12 -5.03 -5.70
C ILE A 5 -5.58 -6.07 -4.71
N THR A 6 -5.57 -7.32 -5.13
CA THR A 6 -5.05 -8.46 -4.38
C THR A 6 -3.53 -8.36 -4.19
N ASN A 7 -2.98 -9.12 -3.24
CA ASN A 7 -1.53 -9.18 -3.03
C ASN A 7 -0.79 -9.67 -4.29
N THR A 8 -1.39 -10.59 -5.05
CA THR A 8 -0.85 -11.05 -6.34
C THR A 8 -0.77 -9.92 -7.36
N GLU A 9 -1.82 -9.11 -7.50
CA GLU A 9 -1.84 -7.96 -8.41
C GLU A 9 -0.86 -6.88 -7.96
N LEU A 10 -0.77 -6.62 -6.64
CA LEU A 10 0.19 -5.68 -6.07
C LEU A 10 1.64 -6.11 -6.32
N HIS A 11 1.94 -7.41 -6.17
CA HIS A 11 3.24 -7.98 -6.46
C HIS A 11 3.59 -7.87 -7.95
N GLN A 12 2.66 -8.23 -8.84
CA GLN A 12 2.84 -8.08 -10.28
C GLN A 12 3.06 -6.62 -10.69
N LEU A 13 2.36 -5.68 -10.05
CA LEU A 13 2.54 -4.25 -10.28
C LEU A 13 3.94 -3.77 -9.86
N CYS A 14 4.46 -4.25 -8.73
CA CYS A 14 5.82 -3.95 -8.29
C CYS A 14 6.87 -4.45 -9.29
N ILE A 15 6.72 -5.71 -9.76
CA ILE A 15 7.62 -6.29 -10.77
C ILE A 15 7.54 -5.50 -12.08
N LYS A 16 6.33 -5.22 -12.56
CA LYS A 16 6.11 -4.50 -13.83
C LYS A 16 6.77 -3.13 -13.84
N ASN A 17 6.72 -2.41 -12.72
CA ASN A 17 7.29 -1.07 -12.58
C ASN A 17 8.73 -1.06 -12.07
N ASN A 18 9.33 -2.23 -11.84
CA ASN A 18 10.67 -2.35 -11.26
C ASN A 18 10.82 -1.55 -9.95
N TRP A 19 9.80 -1.65 -9.10
CA TRP A 19 9.83 -1.20 -7.72
C TRP A 19 10.33 -2.31 -6.81
N PHE A 20 10.54 -2.00 -5.54
CA PHE A 20 11.01 -2.94 -4.53
C PHE A 20 12.43 -3.48 -4.79
N THR A 21 13.25 -2.71 -5.52
CA THR A 21 14.62 -3.08 -5.91
C THR A 21 15.61 -3.17 -4.75
N CYS A 22 15.27 -2.56 -3.61
CA CYS A 22 16.11 -2.54 -2.42
C CYS A 22 15.50 -3.38 -1.29
N GLY A 23 14.37 -4.04 -1.53
CA GLY A 23 13.69 -4.84 -0.53
C GLY A 23 13.95 -6.33 -0.60
N ASP A 24 13.63 -7.01 0.50
CA ASP A 24 13.72 -8.46 0.63
C ASP A 24 12.32 -9.12 0.64
N ASN A 25 12.30 -10.45 0.67
CA ASN A 25 11.05 -11.21 0.71
C ASN A 25 10.23 -10.93 2.00
N GLU A 26 10.89 -10.62 3.12
CA GLU A 26 10.24 -10.35 4.40
C GLU A 26 9.52 -8.99 4.38
N GLN A 27 10.05 -8.02 3.64
CA GLN A 27 9.41 -6.72 3.40
C GLN A 27 8.19 -6.83 2.47
N TYR A 28 8.17 -7.81 1.57
CA TYR A 28 6.95 -8.14 0.83
C TYR A 28 5.84 -8.64 1.75
N ASP A 29 6.17 -9.45 2.77
CA ASP A 29 5.16 -9.90 3.75
C ASP A 29 4.56 -8.71 4.50
N ALA A 30 5.38 -7.72 4.88
CA ALA A 30 4.88 -6.50 5.51
C ALA A 30 3.95 -5.69 4.57
N LEU A 31 4.30 -5.58 3.28
CA LEU A 31 3.45 -4.95 2.26
C LEU A 31 2.11 -5.68 2.11
N PHE A 32 2.13 -7.02 2.09
CA PHE A 32 0.97 -7.86 1.91
C PHE A 32 0.05 -7.88 3.13
N GLU A 33 0.60 -7.89 4.33
CA GLU A 33 -0.18 -7.75 5.57
C GLU A 33 -0.78 -6.34 5.68
N ALA A 34 -0.05 -5.28 5.29
CA ALA A 34 -0.61 -3.93 5.19
C ALA A 34 -1.80 -3.88 4.21
N ASN A 35 -1.66 -4.50 3.02
CA ASN A 35 -2.75 -4.52 2.05
C ASN A 35 -3.97 -5.31 2.57
N LYS A 36 -3.73 -6.46 3.21
CA LYS A 36 -4.77 -7.33 3.79
C LYS A 36 -5.50 -6.70 4.98
N THR A 37 -4.79 -5.93 5.81
CA THR A 37 -5.37 -5.19 6.95
C THR A 37 -6.12 -3.92 6.52
N GLY A 38 -6.15 -3.63 5.21
CA GLY A 38 -6.89 -2.50 4.68
C GLY A 38 -6.14 -1.18 4.78
N ALA A 39 -4.81 -1.18 4.86
CA ALA A 39 -4.01 0.03 4.91
C ALA A 39 -4.35 0.99 3.75
N PRO A 40 -4.35 2.30 4.00
CA PRO A 40 -4.65 3.31 2.98
C PRO A 40 -3.59 3.30 1.87
N ILE A 41 -3.99 3.75 0.67
CA ILE A 41 -3.11 3.80 -0.51
C ILE A 41 -1.81 4.56 -0.23
N GLU A 42 -1.84 5.60 0.60
CA GLU A 42 -0.67 6.38 0.98
C GLU A 42 0.33 5.54 1.79
N GLN A 43 -0.15 4.64 2.66
CA GLN A 43 0.72 3.73 3.42
C GLN A 43 1.31 2.67 2.48
N ILE A 44 0.50 2.06 1.62
CA ILE A 44 1.00 1.08 0.63
C ILE A 44 2.06 1.70 -0.28
N ALA A 45 1.81 2.89 -0.80
CA ALA A 45 2.77 3.61 -1.62
C ALA A 45 4.05 3.98 -0.86
N THR A 46 3.94 4.28 0.45
CA THR A 46 5.10 4.58 1.29
C THR A 46 5.97 3.35 1.51
N ILE A 47 5.37 2.19 1.79
CA ILE A 47 6.11 0.92 1.92
C ILE A 47 6.85 0.61 0.62
N ILE A 48 6.15 0.67 -0.52
CA ILE A 48 6.76 0.46 -1.84
C ILE A 48 7.90 1.42 -2.08
N TRP A 49 7.70 2.71 -1.80
CA TRP A 49 8.71 3.75 -2.04
C TRP A 49 9.97 3.54 -1.20
N ILE A 50 9.85 3.25 0.10
CA ILE A 50 11.00 3.01 1.00
C ILE A 50 11.78 1.76 0.58
N CYS A 51 11.09 0.73 0.11
CA CYS A 51 11.71 -0.51 -0.36
C CYS A 51 12.23 -0.43 -1.80
N SER A 52 12.06 0.71 -2.48
CA SER A 52 12.52 0.94 -3.85
C SER A 52 13.73 1.89 -3.88
N ASP A 53 14.34 2.04 -5.06
CA ASP A 53 15.31 3.10 -5.31
C ASP A 53 14.64 4.49 -5.22
N MET A 54 14.85 5.16 -4.08
CA MET A 54 14.26 6.47 -3.78
C MET A 54 14.80 7.60 -4.65
N GLU A 55 15.98 7.46 -5.26
CA GLU A 55 16.53 8.45 -6.20
C GLU A 55 15.84 8.35 -7.57
N LYS A 56 15.40 7.15 -7.93
CA LYS A 56 14.73 6.87 -9.20
C LYS A 56 13.21 7.06 -9.16
N TRP A 57 12.58 6.79 -8.02
CA TRP A 57 11.12 6.70 -7.94
C TRP A 57 10.50 7.72 -6.99
N CYS A 58 9.42 8.35 -7.45
CA CYS A 58 8.64 9.30 -6.66
C CYS A 58 7.41 8.61 -6.04
N ARG A 59 7.19 8.79 -4.74
CA ARG A 59 6.00 8.28 -4.02
C ARG A 59 4.68 8.71 -4.69
N ARG A 60 4.63 9.91 -5.26
CA ARG A 60 3.43 10.43 -5.94
C ARG A 60 3.09 9.63 -7.19
N ASP A 61 4.10 9.25 -7.95
CA ASP A 61 3.93 8.47 -9.19
C ASP A 61 3.52 7.03 -8.85
N ILE A 62 4.05 6.48 -7.76
CA ILE A 62 3.60 5.18 -7.21
C ILE A 62 2.11 5.24 -6.84
N ILE A 63 1.64 6.31 -6.18
CA ILE A 63 0.21 6.50 -5.89
C ILE A 63 -0.62 6.60 -7.17
N PHE A 64 -0.13 7.33 -8.18
CA PHE A 64 -0.83 7.47 -9.46
C PHE A 64 -1.01 6.11 -10.15
N GLU A 65 0.05 5.32 -10.23
CA GLU A 65 0.03 3.97 -10.81
C GLU A 65 -0.82 2.98 -10.00
N LEU A 66 -0.81 3.07 -8.67
CA LEU A 66 -1.71 2.28 -7.81
C LEU A 66 -3.19 2.62 -8.11
N ASN A 67 -3.53 3.90 -8.26
CA ASN A 67 -4.88 4.30 -8.66
C ASN A 67 -5.23 3.81 -10.07
N ALA A 68 -4.29 3.89 -11.02
CA ALA A 68 -4.46 3.39 -12.38
C ALA A 68 -4.68 1.87 -12.41
N ALA A 69 -4.06 1.13 -11.48
CA ALA A 69 -4.29 -0.30 -11.26
C ALA A 69 -5.61 -0.62 -10.55
N GLY A 70 -6.40 0.41 -10.17
CA GLY A 70 -7.69 0.23 -9.51
C GLY A 70 -7.62 0.15 -7.98
N PHE A 71 -6.50 0.54 -7.36
CA PHE A 71 -6.41 0.72 -5.91
C PHE A 71 -7.04 2.06 -5.54
N THR A 72 -8.21 2.07 -4.90
CA THR A 72 -8.95 3.30 -4.52
C THR A 72 -9.26 3.38 -3.02
N ALA A 73 -8.73 2.46 -2.22
CA ALA A 73 -9.07 2.36 -0.80
C ALA A 73 -8.45 3.50 0.03
N ARG A 74 -9.29 4.45 0.45
CA ARG A 74 -9.07 5.26 1.66
C ARG A 74 -9.65 4.51 2.85
N CYS A 75 -8.82 4.10 3.80
CA CYS A 75 -9.29 3.75 5.13
C CYS A 75 -9.17 4.99 6.01
N GLU A 76 -10.11 5.93 5.85
CA GLU A 76 -10.37 6.90 6.90
C GLU A 76 -11.27 6.19 7.92
N LYS A 77 -10.71 5.36 8.81
CA LYS A 77 -11.42 5.08 10.06
C LYS A 77 -11.67 6.44 10.69
N SER A 78 -12.93 6.79 10.93
CA SER A 78 -13.21 8.05 11.60
C SER A 78 -12.54 8.03 12.98
N GLU A 79 -12.18 9.20 13.53
CA GLU A 79 -11.67 9.26 14.93
C GLU A 79 -12.58 8.50 15.89
N LYS A 80 -13.89 8.44 15.62
CA LYS A 80 -14.85 7.65 16.39
C LYS A 80 -14.61 6.14 16.30
N GLU A 81 -14.30 5.61 15.12
CA GLU A 81 -13.94 4.19 14.95
C GLU A 81 -12.61 3.86 15.61
N HIS A 82 -11.67 4.81 15.57
CA HIS A 82 -10.40 4.68 16.28
C HIS A 82 -10.60 4.66 17.81
N LEU A 83 -11.49 5.53 18.30
CA LEU A 83 -11.82 5.62 19.72
C LEU A 83 -12.63 4.41 20.21
N SER A 84 -13.56 3.87 19.42
CA SER A 84 -14.31 2.66 19.76
C SER A 84 -13.41 1.43 19.83
N ASP A 85 -12.45 1.28 18.90
CA ASP A 85 -11.47 0.19 18.95
C ASP A 85 -10.57 0.28 20.20
N TRP A 86 -10.18 1.50 20.61
CA TRP A 86 -9.34 1.71 21.79
C TRP A 86 -10.07 1.53 23.12
N LEU A 87 -11.34 1.93 23.15
CA LEU A 87 -12.19 1.83 24.34
C LEU A 87 -12.88 0.47 24.46
N GLY A 88 -12.90 -0.34 23.40
CA GLY A 88 -13.61 -1.63 23.38
C GLY A 88 -15.11 -1.49 23.57
N ILE A 89 -15.69 -0.35 23.18
CA ILE A 89 -17.12 0.01 23.31
C ILE A 89 -17.72 0.41 21.96
#